data_AF-A0A653DS34-F1
#
_entry.id   AF-A0A653DS34-F1
#
_cell.length_a   1.000
_cell.length_b   1.000
_cell.length_c   1.000
_cell.angle_alpha   90.00
_cell.angle_beta   90.00
_cell.angle_gamma   90.00
#
_symmetry.space_group_name_H-M   'P 1'
#
loop_
_entity.id
_entity.type
_entity.pdbx_description
1 polymer ?
#
loop_
_entity_poly.entity_id
_entity_poly.type
_entity_poly.pdbx_seq_one_letter_code
_entity_poly.pdbx_strand_id
1 'polypeptide(L)'
;MVELNGYPRMKLSQDVGKVTMPGRKDPYRLYSETGDALVDLILRSSEKPPQMNEKVLCRHPFEESKRAYITPSKVEKLLTLYWEDGKICQKLPDLQQIKERVKSSLKTLRSDIKRNLNPTPFK
;
A
#
# COMPACT_ATOMS: atom_id res chain seq x y z
N MET A 1 -14.42 11.40 -2.08
CA MET A 1 -14.25 11.33 -3.55
C MET A 1 -12.86 11.82 -3.90
N VAL A 2 -12.05 11.01 -4.58
CA VAL A 2 -10.66 11.37 -4.94
C VAL A 2 -10.52 11.80 -6.41
N GLU A 3 -11.51 11.50 -7.24
CA GLU A 3 -11.53 11.80 -8.67
C GLU A 3 -12.97 11.95 -9.14
N LEU A 4 -13.21 12.82 -10.12
CA LEU A 4 -14.50 12.99 -10.78
C LEU A 4 -14.27 13.26 -12.27
N ASN A 5 -14.85 12.42 -13.14
CA ASN A 5 -14.69 12.52 -14.60
C ASN A 5 -13.22 12.56 -15.06
N GLY A 6 -12.35 11.77 -14.41
CA GLY A 6 -10.91 11.76 -14.68
C GLY A 6 -10.12 12.93 -14.07
N TYR A 7 -10.79 13.89 -13.41
CA TYR A 7 -10.12 15.01 -12.75
C TYR A 7 -9.88 14.72 -11.27
N PRO A 8 -8.63 14.75 -10.78
CA PRO A 8 -8.31 14.55 -9.37
C PRO A 8 -9.01 15.60 -8.48
N ARG A 9 -9.49 15.16 -7.31
CA ARG A 9 -10.17 16.01 -6.31
C ARG A 9 -9.48 15.89 -4.96
N MET A 10 -9.29 17.02 -4.30
CA MET A 10 -8.70 17.12 -2.97
C MET A 10 -9.62 17.91 -2.06
N LYS A 11 -9.88 17.38 -0.87
CA LYS A 11 -10.46 18.13 0.24
C LYS A 11 -9.35 18.80 1.03
N LEU A 12 -9.46 20.11 1.21
CA LEU A 12 -8.54 20.90 2.02
C LEU A 12 -8.97 20.94 3.49
N SER A 13 -8.00 21.13 4.37
CA SER A 13 -8.18 21.16 5.82
C SER A 13 -7.09 22.04 6.42
N GLN A 14 -7.38 22.70 7.54
CA GLN A 14 -6.32 23.40 8.29
C GLN A 14 -5.29 22.41 8.85
N ASP A 15 -5.76 21.22 9.24
CA ASP A 15 -4.91 20.10 9.65
C ASP A 15 -4.42 19.33 8.41
N VAL A 16 -3.11 19.36 8.18
CA VAL A 16 -2.45 18.72 7.02
C VAL A 16 -2.71 17.22 6.99
N GLY A 17 -2.78 16.55 8.14
CA GLY A 17 -3.09 15.12 8.24
C GLY A 17 -4.51 14.75 7.81
N LYS A 18 -5.40 15.74 7.67
CA LYS A 18 -6.80 15.58 7.23
C LYS A 18 -7.02 16.04 5.78
N VAL A 19 -5.95 16.36 5.05
CA VAL A 19 -6.00 16.61 3.60
C VAL A 19 -6.01 15.28 2.86
N THR A 20 -6.88 15.13 1.87
CA THR A 20 -7.01 13.88 1.11
C THR A 20 -6.04 13.82 -0.06
N MET A 21 -5.42 12.67 -0.32
CA MET A 21 -4.61 12.49 -1.54
C MET A 21 -5.50 12.36 -2.80
N PRO A 22 -5.31 13.19 -3.84
CA PRO A 22 -6.18 13.25 -5.01
C PRO A 22 -5.84 12.21 -6.08
N GLY A 23 -6.80 11.88 -6.94
CA GLY A 23 -6.68 10.97 -8.09
C GLY A 23 -6.84 9.49 -7.76
N ARG A 24 -7.09 8.66 -8.78
CA ARG A 24 -7.07 7.20 -8.65
C ARG A 24 -5.64 6.68 -8.38
N LYS A 25 -5.50 5.76 -7.42
CA LYS A 25 -4.21 5.28 -6.93
C LYS A 25 -4.20 3.76 -6.73
N ASP A 26 -3.04 3.17 -6.94
CA ASP A 26 -2.75 1.76 -6.68
C ASP A 26 -1.66 1.65 -5.59
N PRO A 27 -1.96 0.99 -4.46
CA PRO A 27 -0.99 0.69 -3.43
C PRO A 27 -0.24 -0.62 -3.71
N TYR A 28 1.06 -0.59 -3.43
CA TYR A 28 2.00 -1.69 -3.61
C TYR A 28 2.79 -1.92 -2.32
N ARG A 29 2.83 -3.16 -1.85
CA ARG A 29 3.71 -3.55 -0.74
C ARG A 29 5.06 -3.97 -1.26
N LEU A 30 6.11 -3.37 -0.73
CA LEU A 30 7.49 -3.68 -1.05
C LEU A 30 8.08 -4.59 0.03
N TYR A 31 8.78 -5.64 -0.40
CA TYR A 31 9.40 -6.61 0.52
C TYR A 31 10.93 -6.60 0.42
N SER A 32 11.59 -6.91 1.52
CA SER A 32 13.04 -7.17 1.57
C SER A 32 13.38 -8.57 1.06
N GLU A 33 14.66 -8.83 0.80
CA GLU A 33 15.16 -10.18 0.48
C GLU A 33 14.86 -11.21 1.58
N THR A 34 14.75 -10.77 2.84
CA THR A 34 14.35 -11.62 3.97
C THR A 34 12.84 -11.95 4.01
N GLY A 35 12.06 -11.37 3.09
CA GLY A 35 10.60 -11.54 3.01
C GLY A 35 9.81 -10.62 3.93
N ASP A 36 10.45 -9.63 4.55
CA ASP A 36 9.78 -8.67 5.43
C ASP A 36 9.09 -7.57 4.61
N ALA A 37 7.87 -7.20 4.98
CA ALA A 37 7.19 -6.03 4.42
C ALA A 37 7.87 -4.75 4.92
N LEU A 38 8.35 -3.92 3.99
CA LEU A 38 9.13 -2.72 4.28
C LEU A 38 8.30 -1.44 4.31
N VAL A 39 7.45 -1.27 3.29
CA VAL A 39 6.66 -0.06 3.07
C VAL A 39 5.47 -0.38 2.15
N ASP A 40 4.37 0.35 2.32
CA ASP A 40 3.31 0.43 1.31
C ASP A 40 3.48 1.71 0.46
N LEU A 41 3.91 1.51 -0.79
CA LEU A 41 4.07 2.59 -1.77
C LEU A 41 2.76 2.82 -2.52
N ILE A 42 2.26 4.04 -2.49
CA ILE A 42 1.04 4.43 -3.21
C ILE A 42 1.44 5.23 -4.45
N LEU A 43 1.03 4.74 -5.63
CA LEU A 43 1.25 5.40 -6.92
C LEU A 43 -0.08 5.77 -7.57
N ARG A 44 -0.07 6.71 -8.52
CA ARG A 44 -1.23 6.92 -9.39
C ARG A 44 -1.44 5.69 -10.26
N SER A 45 -2.69 5.37 -10.55
CA SER A 45 -3.01 4.20 -11.39
C SER A 45 -2.50 4.31 -12.83
N SER A 46 -2.14 5.52 -13.29
CA SER A 46 -1.52 5.76 -14.59
C SER A 46 0.00 5.59 -14.59
N GLU A 47 0.63 5.47 -13.42
CA GLU A 47 2.09 5.32 -13.30
C GLU A 47 2.51 3.86 -13.48
N LYS A 48 3.74 3.67 -13.93
CA LYS A 48 4.31 2.32 -14.02
C LYS A 48 4.44 1.73 -12.61
N PRO A 49 4.05 0.47 -12.40
CA PRO A 49 4.22 -0.20 -11.12
C PRO A 49 5.71 -0.30 -10.76
N PRO A 50 6.07 -0.31 -9.46
CA PRO A 50 7.45 -0.54 -9.06
C PRO A 50 7.85 -1.98 -9.44
N GLN A 51 9.11 -2.17 -9.84
CA GLN A 51 9.60 -3.46 -10.28
C GLN A 51 10.54 -4.07 -9.23
N MET A 52 10.62 -5.41 -9.23
CA MET A 52 11.58 -6.13 -8.40
C MET A 52 13.00 -5.74 -8.79
N ASN A 53 13.89 -5.65 -7.81
CA ASN A 53 15.31 -5.31 -7.96
C ASN A 53 15.58 -3.91 -8.54
N GLU A 54 14.56 -3.07 -8.69
CA GLU A 54 14.71 -1.69 -9.11
C GLU A 54 14.63 -0.72 -7.93
N LYS A 55 15.53 0.25 -7.89
CA LYS A 55 15.61 1.22 -6.79
C LYS A 55 14.49 2.24 -6.90
N VAL A 56 13.64 2.34 -5.89
CA VAL A 56 12.52 3.28 -5.81
C VAL A 56 12.70 4.25 -4.65
N LEU A 57 12.45 5.54 -4.90
CA LEU A 57 12.45 6.57 -3.86
C LEU A 57 11.06 6.68 -3.22
N CYS A 58 10.93 6.20 -2.00
CA CYS A 58 9.72 6.32 -1.20
C CYS A 58 9.78 7.59 -0.34
N ARG A 59 8.72 8.39 -0.37
CA ARG A 59 8.61 9.66 0.36
C ARG A 59 7.41 9.63 1.28
N HIS A 60 7.56 10.17 2.48
CA HIS A 60 6.42 10.43 3.34
C HIS A 60 5.52 11.50 2.70
N PRO A 61 4.19 11.34 2.74
CA PRO A 61 3.28 12.26 2.04
C PRO A 61 3.32 13.70 2.54
N PHE A 62 3.76 13.93 3.78
CA PHE A 62 3.70 15.25 4.44
C PHE A 62 5.01 15.74 5.06
N GLU A 63 5.99 14.85 5.25
CA GLU A 63 7.24 15.19 5.94
C GLU A 63 8.41 14.99 4.99
N GLU A 64 8.87 16.09 4.39
CA GLU A 64 9.88 16.04 3.32
C GLU A 64 11.20 15.38 3.74
N SER A 65 11.58 15.54 5.01
CA SER A 65 12.77 14.92 5.59
C SER A 65 12.66 13.38 5.68
N LYS A 66 11.45 12.83 5.69
CA LYS A 66 11.20 11.38 5.76
C LYS A 66 11.12 10.79 4.35
N ARG A 67 12.25 10.26 3.89
CA ARG A 67 12.38 9.57 2.61
C ARG A 67 13.38 8.43 2.68
N ALA A 68 13.20 7.40 1.85
CA ALA A 68 14.08 6.25 1.79
C ALA A 68 14.16 5.72 0.37
N TYR A 69 15.35 5.28 -0.04
CA TYR A 69 15.50 4.44 -1.21
C TYR A 69 15.29 2.99 -0.81
N ILE A 70 14.46 2.27 -1.57
CA ILE A 70 14.16 0.86 -1.35
C ILE A 70 14.36 0.13 -2.68
N THR A 71 15.09 -0.98 -2.62
CA THR A 71 15.20 -1.94 -3.71
C THR A 71 14.43 -3.19 -3.28
N PRO A 72 13.21 -3.41 -3.77
CA PRO A 72 12.36 -4.49 -3.31
C PRO A 72 12.77 -5.82 -3.94
N SER A 73 12.84 -6.89 -3.14
CA SER A 73 13.00 -8.25 -3.66
C SER A 73 11.69 -8.79 -4.25
N LYS A 74 10.55 -8.33 -3.72
CA LYS A 74 9.19 -8.66 -4.16
C LYS A 74 8.32 -7.40 -4.10
N VAL A 75 7.45 -7.26 -5.09
CA VAL A 75 6.42 -6.23 -5.16
C VAL A 75 5.06 -6.90 -5.20
N GLU A 76 4.13 -6.45 -4.37
CA GLU A 76 2.75 -6.97 -4.34
C GLU A 76 1.75 -5.83 -4.51
N LYS A 77 0.90 -5.92 -5.54
CA LYS A 77 -0.24 -5.01 -5.69
C LYS A 77 -1.33 -5.38 -4.67
N LEU A 78 -1.75 -4.42 -3.86
CA LEU A 78 -2.67 -4.69 -2.74
C LEU A 78 -4.15 -4.59 -3.11
N LEU A 79 -4.50 -3.82 -4.16
CA LEU A 79 -5.87 -3.73 -4.65
C LEU A 79 -6.14 -4.77 -5.74
N THR A 80 -7.15 -5.59 -5.50
CA THR A 80 -7.65 -6.61 -6.42
C THR A 80 -9.09 -6.27 -6.84
N LEU A 81 -9.38 -6.36 -8.14
CA LEU A 81 -10.71 -6.12 -8.68
C LEU A 81 -11.60 -7.34 -8.43
N TYR A 82 -12.58 -7.23 -7.54
CA TYR A 82 -13.56 -8.31 -7.28
C TYR A 82 -14.91 -8.07 -7.98
N TRP A 83 -15.23 -6.81 -8.26
CA TRP A 83 -16.53 -6.41 -8.79
C TRP A 83 -16.33 -5.47 -9.97
N GLU A 84 -16.87 -5.86 -11.12
CA GLU A 84 -16.81 -5.09 -12.37
C GLU A 84 -18.18 -5.20 -13.06
N ASP A 85 -18.70 -4.07 -13.54
CA ASP A 85 -19.96 -4.00 -14.30
C ASP A 85 -21.16 -4.75 -13.66
N GLY A 86 -21.33 -4.55 -12.35
CA GLY A 86 -22.46 -5.13 -11.61
C GLY A 86 -22.30 -6.62 -11.28
N LYS A 87 -21.15 -7.23 -11.57
CA LYS A 87 -20.91 -8.67 -11.36
C LYS A 87 -19.61 -8.92 -10.62
N ILE A 88 -19.60 -10.04 -9.89
CA ILE A 88 -18.37 -10.57 -9.29
C ILE A 88 -17.51 -11.19 -10.40
N CYS A 89 -16.29 -10.70 -10.57
CA CYS A 89 -15.35 -11.17 -11.59
C CYS A 89 -14.28 -12.12 -11.05
N GLN A 90 -14.20 -12.31 -9.72
CA GLN A 90 -13.24 -13.22 -9.08
C GLN A 90 -13.90 -14.09 -8.01
N LYS A 91 -13.39 -15.30 -7.82
CA LYS A 91 -13.83 -16.18 -6.74
C LYS A 91 -13.55 -15.54 -5.38
N LEU A 92 -14.58 -15.46 -4.54
CA LEU A 92 -14.41 -14.99 -3.16
C LEU A 92 -13.64 -16.03 -2.35
N PRO A 93 -12.66 -15.60 -1.52
CA PRO A 93 -11.94 -16.53 -0.67
C PRO A 93 -12.85 -17.07 0.43
N ASP A 94 -12.69 -18.35 0.76
CA ASP A 94 -13.38 -18.95 1.91
C ASP A 94 -12.71 -18.55 3.25
N LEU A 95 -13.37 -18.90 4.36
CA LEU A 95 -12.88 -18.55 5.71
C LEU A 95 -11.49 -19.14 6.02
N GLN A 96 -11.20 -20.34 5.51
CA GLN A 96 -9.92 -21.00 5.75
C GLN A 96 -8.80 -20.29 4.98
N GLN A 97 -9.03 -19.94 3.73
CA GLN A 97 -8.13 -19.14 2.90
C GLN A 97 -7.87 -17.76 3.51
N ILE A 98 -8.91 -17.10 4.04
CA ILE A 98 -8.76 -15.81 4.73
C ILE A 98 -7.89 -15.97 5.98
N LYS A 99 -8.12 -17.00 6.80
CA LYS A 99 -7.33 -17.28 8.01
C LYS A 99 -5.86 -17.54 7.67
N GLU A 100 -5.59 -18.31 6.64
CA GLU A 100 -4.22 -18.60 6.17
C GLU A 100 -3.52 -17.36 5.62
N ARG A 101 -4.24 -16.52 4.88
CA ARG A 101 -3.73 -15.22 4.40
C ARG A 101 -3.34 -14.30 5.55
N VAL A 102 -4.17 -14.20 6.59
CA VAL A 102 -3.85 -13.41 7.79
C VAL A 102 -2.60 -13.96 8.49
N LYS A 103 -2.56 -15.29 8.73
CA LYS A 103 -1.40 -15.93 9.38
C LYS A 103 -0.09 -15.72 8.61
N SER A 104 -0.12 -15.86 7.28
CA SER A 104 1.05 -15.64 6.44
C SER A 104 1.46 -14.16 6.40
N SER A 105 0.51 -13.23 6.26
CA SER A 105 0.79 -11.79 6.26
C SER A 105 1.38 -11.30 7.59
N LEU A 106 0.95 -11.84 8.73
CA LEU A 106 1.53 -11.48 10.04
C LEU A 106 2.97 -11.99 10.21
N LYS A 107 3.37 -13.05 9.50
CA LYS A 107 4.74 -13.55 9.51
C LYS A 107 5.70 -12.62 8.77
N THR A 108 5.23 -11.92 7.73
CA THR A 108 6.06 -10.99 6.95
C THR A 108 6.27 -9.65 7.65
N LEU A 109 5.55 -9.35 8.74
CA LEU A 109 5.78 -8.13 9.51
C LEU A 109 6.94 -8.33 10.48
N ARG A 110 7.85 -7.36 10.54
CA ARG A 110 8.94 -7.33 11.51
C ARG A 110 8.41 -7.29 12.94
N SER A 111 9.18 -7.83 13.89
CA SER A 111 8.77 -7.95 15.29
C SER A 111 8.48 -6.61 15.97
N ASP A 112 9.20 -5.55 15.60
CA ASP A 112 9.08 -4.21 16.17
C ASP A 112 7.74 -3.54 15.85
N ILE A 113 7.15 -3.86 14.69
CA ILE A 113 5.81 -3.41 14.26
C ILE A 113 4.70 -4.17 15.01
N LYS A 114 4.96 -5.42 15.41
CA LYS A 114 3.99 -6.31 16.07
C LYS A 114 3.91 -6.15 17.59
N ARG A 115 4.66 -5.22 18.18
CA ARG A 115 4.70 -5.03 19.64
C ARG A 115 3.35 -4.50 20.15
N ASN A 116 2.90 -5.04 21.29
CA ASN A 116 1.69 -4.55 21.95
C ASN A 116 1.88 -3.14 22.56
N LEU A 117 3.11 -2.83 22.99
CA LEU A 117 3.46 -1.55 23.59
C LEU A 117 4.40 -0.77 22.66
N ASN A 118 4.01 0.46 22.32
CA ASN A 118 4.75 1.40 21.49
C ASN A 118 5.29 0.78 20.17
N PRO A 119 4.43 0.18 19.33
CA PRO A 119 4.86 -0.42 18.06
C PRO A 119 5.51 0.62 17.15
N THR A 120 6.48 0.17 16.34
CA THR A 120 7.05 1.03 15.29
C THR A 120 5.98 1.30 14.23
N PRO A 121 5.75 2.57 13.82
CA PRO A 121 4.83 2.86 12.72
C PRO A 121 5.24 2.15 11.43
N PHE A 122 4.28 1.51 10.77
CA PHE A 122 4.49 0.98 9.42
C PHE A 122 4.53 2.14 8.42
N LYS A 123 5.40 2.02 7.42
CA LYS A 123 5.68 3.09 6.46
C LYS A 123 4.82 2.98 5.22
#